data_AF-A0A944Y3T2-F1
#
_entry.id   AF-A0A944Y3T2-F1
#
_cell.length_a   1.000
_cell.length_b   1.000
_cell.length_c   1.000
_cell.angle_alpha   90.00
_cell.angle_beta   90.00
_cell.angle_gamma   90.00
#
_symmetry.space_group_name_H-M   'P 1'
#
loop_
_entity.id
_entity.type
_entity.pdbx_description
1 polymer ?
#
loop_
_entity_poly.entity_id
_entity_poly.type
_entity_poly.pdbx_seq_one_letter_code
_entity_poly.pdbx_strand_id
1 'polypeptide(L)' 'MAKINDKNIKKLSDWNEKELRKLKINCNNRASTLKANPKSELKEKHLLYGLEVGQLANLVVEIKRAEKQLAMQ' A
#
# COMPACT_ATOMS: atom_id res chain seq x y z
N MET A 1 3.86 13.53 -10.87
CA MET A 1 3.27 12.50 -9.98
C MET A 1 4.38 11.60 -9.49
N ALA A 2 4.62 11.50 -8.17
CA ALA A 2 5.64 10.59 -7.65
C ALA A 2 5.29 9.13 -7.98
N LYS A 3 6.28 8.37 -8.46
CA LYS A 3 6.18 6.93 -8.64
C LYS A 3 6.29 6.29 -7.26
N ILE A 4 5.17 5.94 -6.65
CA ILE A 4 5.16 5.30 -5.32
C ILE A 4 5.94 3.98 -5.28
N ASN A 5 6.18 3.37 -6.47
CA ASN A 5 6.95 2.14 -6.60
C ASN A 5 8.44 2.31 -6.26
N ASP A 6 8.95 3.55 -6.29
CA ASP A 6 10.34 3.84 -5.94
C ASP A 6 10.51 4.12 -4.43
N LYS A 7 9.40 4.10 -3.66
CA LYS A 7 9.40 4.32 -2.21
C LYS A 7 9.47 3.02 -1.43
N ASN A 8 9.87 3.11 -0.17
CA ASN A 8 9.93 1.96 0.74
C ASN A 8 8.65 1.86 1.58
N ILE A 9 7.87 0.78 1.40
CA ILE A 9 6.67 0.50 2.21
C ILE A 9 6.95 0.25 3.69
N LYS A 10 8.19 -0.06 4.07
CA LYS A 10 8.57 -0.28 5.48
C LYS A 10 8.80 1.03 6.23
N LYS A 11 8.83 2.18 5.55
CA LYS A 11 9.05 3.51 6.14
C LYS A 11 7.93 4.46 5.77
N LEU A 12 6.71 4.18 6.24
CA LEU A 12 5.53 5.00 5.95
C LEU A 12 5.58 6.40 6.60
N SER A 13 6.47 6.61 7.57
CA SER A 13 6.74 7.92 8.18
C SER A 13 7.24 8.97 7.17
N ASP A 14 7.90 8.53 6.09
CA ASP A 14 8.52 9.43 5.10
C ASP A 14 7.54 9.76 3.95
N TRP A 15 6.28 9.38 4.10
CA TRP A 15 5.24 9.52 3.09
C TRP A 15 4.32 10.67 3.44
N ASN A 16 3.93 11.45 2.43
CA ASN A 16 2.91 12.48 2.61
C ASN A 16 1.50 11.90 2.47
N GLU A 17 0.50 12.70 2.85
CA GLU A 17 -0.92 12.33 2.83
C GLU A 17 -1.38 11.77 1.47
N LYS A 18 -0.98 12.41 0.36
CA LYS A 18 -1.39 11.99 -1.00
C LYS A 18 -0.81 10.63 -1.36
N GLU A 19 0.43 10.36 -0.97
CA GLU A 19 1.09 9.09 -1.22
C GLU A 19 0.50 7.97 -0.37
N LEU A 20 0.24 8.23 0.92
CA LEU A 20 -0.45 7.29 1.82
C LEU A 20 -1.84 6.95 1.30
N ARG A 21 -2.62 7.96 0.87
CA ARG A 21 -3.94 7.75 0.25
C ARG A 21 -3.85 6.87 -1.00
N LYS A 22 -2.87 7.13 -1.87
CA LYS A 22 -2.65 6.34 -3.09
C LYS A 22 -2.25 4.91 -2.77
N LEU A 23 -1.37 4.70 -1.78
CA LEU A 23 -0.98 3.37 -1.33
C LEU A 23 -2.17 2.58 -0.78
N LYS A 24 -3.03 3.22 0.03
CA LYS A 24 -4.25 2.63 0.56
C LYS A 24 -5.19 2.15 -0.54
N ILE A 25 -5.43 2.99 -1.56
CA ILE A 25 -6.24 2.63 -2.73
C ILE A 25 -5.63 1.43 -3.46
N ASN A 26 -4.32 1.43 -3.70
CA ASN A 26 -3.64 0.32 -4.37
C ASN A 26 -3.74 -0.99 -3.57
N CYS A 27 -3.61 -0.93 -2.24
CA CYS A 27 -3.78 -2.10 -1.38
C CYS A 27 -5.20 -2.68 -1.47
N ASN A 28 -6.23 -1.81 -1.40
CA ASN A 28 -7.62 -2.23 -1.50
C ASN A 28 -7.94 -2.82 -2.87
N ASN A 29 -7.50 -2.16 -3.96
CA ASN A 29 -7.69 -2.66 -5.31
C ASN A 29 -7.01 -4.02 -5.49
N ARG A 30 -5.76 -4.15 -5.02
CA ARG A 30 -5.01 -5.40 -5.11
C ARG A 30 -5.67 -6.52 -4.31
N ALA A 31 -6.15 -6.24 -3.10
CA ALA A 31 -6.87 -7.21 -2.29
C ALA A 31 -8.16 -7.68 -2.99
N SER A 32 -8.92 -6.76 -3.58
CA SER A 32 -10.12 -7.10 -4.37
C SER A 32 -9.76 -7.95 -5.60
N THR A 33 -8.69 -7.59 -6.32
CA THR A 33 -8.20 -8.38 -7.45
C THR A 33 -7.80 -9.80 -7.04
N LEU A 34 -7.05 -9.96 -5.94
CA LEU A 34 -6.63 -11.28 -5.45
C LEU A 34 -7.81 -12.13 -4.95
N LYS A 35 -8.84 -11.50 -4.35
CA LYS A 35 -10.08 -12.20 -3.96
C LYS A 35 -10.85 -12.73 -5.18
N ALA A 36 -10.90 -11.95 -6.26
CA ALA A 36 -11.57 -12.35 -7.49
C ALA A 36 -10.73 -13.32 -8.35
N ASN A 37 -9.41 -13.13 -8.37
CA ASN A 37 -8.44 -13.94 -9.09
C ASN A 37 -7.16 -14.12 -8.26
N PRO A 38 -7.05 -15.21 -7.48
CA PRO A 38 -5.89 -15.47 -6.63
C PRO A 38 -4.56 -15.62 -7.38
N LYS A 39 -4.60 -15.97 -8.67
CA LYS A 39 -3.42 -16.13 -9.53
C LYS A 39 -3.00 -14.84 -10.23
N SER A 40 -3.70 -13.73 -9.99
CA SER A 40 -3.31 -12.44 -10.55
C SER A 40 -1.96 -12.04 -9.95
N GLU A 41 -0.93 -11.88 -10.78
CA GLU A 41 0.39 -11.44 -10.36
C GLU A 41 0.68 -9.99 -10.78
N LEU A 42 1.46 -9.29 -9.95
CA LEU A 42 2.04 -8.01 -10.31
C LEU A 42 3.43 -8.25 -10.89
N LYS A 43 4.00 -7.24 -11.56
CA LYS A 43 5.41 -7.25 -11.93
C LYS A 43 6.27 -7.16 -10.66
N GLU A 44 7.41 -7.84 -10.63
CA GLU A 44 8.35 -7.84 -9.47
C GLU A 44 8.70 -6.44 -8.97
N LYS A 45 8.86 -5.49 -9.89
CA LYS A 45 9.12 -4.07 -9.57
C LYS A 45 7.96 -3.33 -8.91
N HIS A 46 6.78 -3.93 -8.80
CA HIS A 46 5.64 -3.30 -8.16
C HIS A 46 5.80 -3.38 -6.65
N LEU A 47 5.50 -2.29 -5.96
CA LEU A 47 5.62 -2.16 -4.51
C LEU A 47 4.84 -3.20 -3.67
N LEU A 48 3.84 -3.84 -4.28
CA LEU A 48 2.92 -4.79 -3.64
C LEU A 48 3.13 -6.20 -4.19
N TYR A 49 4.22 -6.41 -4.94
CA TYR A 49 4.56 -7.71 -5.48
C TYR A 49 4.77 -8.72 -4.33
N GLY A 50 4.27 -9.94 -4.54
CA GLY A 50 4.36 -11.02 -3.54
C GLY A 50 3.48 -10.83 -2.30
N LEU A 51 2.71 -9.74 -2.18
CA LEU A 51 1.84 -9.53 -1.02
C LEU A 51 0.51 -10.27 -1.16
N GLU A 52 0.17 -11.01 -0.12
CA GLU A 52 -1.10 -11.70 0.04
C GLU A 52 -2.19 -10.80 0.64
N VAL A 53 -3.46 -11.23 0.54
CA VAL A 53 -4.62 -10.48 1.04
C VAL A 53 -4.46 -10.10 2.53
N GLY A 54 -3.95 -11.00 3.37
CA GLY A 54 -3.69 -10.71 4.79
C GLY A 54 -2.60 -9.64 4.99
N GLN A 55 -1.53 -9.69 4.20
CA GLN A 55 -0.45 -8.70 4.27
C GLN A 55 -0.91 -7.33 3.77
N LEU A 56 -1.76 -7.29 2.75
CA LEU A 56 -2.38 -6.05 2.25
C LEU A 56 -3.30 -5.42 3.31
N ALA A 57 -4.07 -6.23 4.04
CA ALA A 57 -4.91 -5.76 5.13
C ALA A 57 -4.09 -5.14 6.27
N ASN A 58 -2.99 -5.82 6.66
CA ASN A 58 -2.05 -5.29 7.65
C ASN A 58 -1.42 -3.97 7.19
N LEU A 59 -1.00 -3.89 5.92
CA LEU A 59 -0.44 -2.67 5.35
C LEU A 59 -1.45 -1.50 5.39
N VAL A 60 -2.74 -1.75 5.16
CA VAL A 60 -3.79 -0.71 5.30
C VAL A 60 -3.89 -0.21 6.75
N VAL A 61 -3.71 -1.07 7.76
CA VAL A 61 -3.68 -0.65 9.17
C VAL A 61 -2.48 0.25 9.44
N GLU A 62 -1.29 -0.12 8.96
CA GLU A 62 -0.09 0.71 9.12
C GLU A 62 -0.22 2.06 8.40
N ILE A 63 -0.83 2.09 7.20
CA ILE A 63 -1.11 3.35 6.50
C ILE A 63 -2.03 4.25 7.32
N LYS A 64 -3.11 3.71 7.92
CA LYS A 64 -4.01 4.50 8.77
C LYS A 64 -3.30 5.07 10.00
N ARG A 65 -2.35 4.32 10.58
CA ARG A 65 -1.52 4.82 11.69
C ARG A 65 -0.62 5.97 11.24
N ALA A 66 0.03 5.82 10.08
CA ALA A 66 0.85 6.89 9.50
C ALA A 66 0.01 8.15 9.17
N GLU A 67 -1.18 7.97 8.58
CA GLU A 67 -2.13 9.08 8.31
C GLU A 67 -2.49 9.81 9.62
N LYS A 68 -2.77 9.06 10.69
CA LYS A 68 -3.09 9.65 12.01
C LYS A 68 -1.91 10.40 12.62
N GLN A 69 -0.70 9.85 12.52
CA GLN A 69 0.51 10.49 13.01
C GLN A 69 0.79 11.81 12.25
N LEU A 70 0.62 11.80 10.93
CA LEU A 70 0.79 12.98 10.09
C LEU A 70 -0.23 14.08 10.44
N ALA A 71 -1.46 13.72 10.79
CA ALA A 71 -2.50 14.68 11.18
C ALA A 71 -2.30 15.29 12.58
N MET A 72 -1.40 14.72 13.39
CA MET A 72 -1.04 15.21 14.71
C MET A 72 0.24 16.05 14.72
N GLN A 73 0.93 16.13 13.58
CA GLN A 73 2.11 16.99 13.36
C GLN A 73 1.69 18.40 12.95
#